data_AF-A0A3E1NMS3-F1
#
_entry.id   AF-A0A3E1NMS3-F1
#
_cell.length_a   1.000
_cell.length_b   1.000
_cell.length_c   1.000
_cell.angle_alpha   90.00
_cell.angle_beta   90.00
_cell.angle_gamma   90.00
#
_symmetry.space_group_name_H-M   'P 1'
#
loop_
_entity.id
_entity.type
_entity.pdbx_description
1 polymer ?
#
loop_
_entity_poly.entity_id
_entity_poly.type
_entity_poly.pdbx_seq_one_letter_code
_entity_poly.pdbx_strand_id
1 'polypeptide(L)' 'MTTKKTKKTRRKYDASFKAEVIKMLYSGRSISDIAQSMGIGENLVYQWKNADMAARQMSR' A
#
# COMPACT_ATOMS: atom_id res chain seq x y z
N MET A 1 19.74 -33.59 -0.86
CA MET A 1 18.49 -32.91 -0.48
C MET A 1 18.55 -31.46 -0.96
N THR A 2 17.80 -31.07 -1.99
CA THR A 2 17.90 -29.73 -2.60
C THR A 2 16.74 -28.84 -2.15
N THR A 3 17.07 -27.77 -1.43
CA THR A 3 16.15 -26.75 -0.92
C THR A 3 15.50 -25.97 -2.06
N LYS A 4 14.20 -26.20 -2.30
CA LYS A 4 13.38 -25.34 -3.19
C LYS A 4 13.22 -23.96 -2.56
N LYS A 5 14.03 -22.99 -2.98
CA LYS A 5 13.80 -21.57 -2.72
C LYS A 5 12.52 -21.15 -3.46
N THR A 6 11.38 -21.17 -2.78
CA THR A 6 10.14 -20.61 -3.31
C THR A 6 10.33 -19.10 -3.44
N LYS A 7 10.45 -18.61 -4.69
CA LYS A 7 10.45 -17.18 -4.97
C LYS A 7 9.15 -16.62 -4.39
N LYS A 8 9.23 -15.88 -3.28
CA LYS A 8 8.08 -15.15 -2.70
C LYS A 8 7.53 -14.24 -3.81
N THR A 9 6.43 -14.65 -4.42
CA THR A 9 5.69 -13.83 -5.37
C THR A 9 5.15 -12.64 -4.57
N ARG A 10 5.73 -11.46 -4.78
CA ARG A 10 5.25 -10.23 -4.14
C ARG A 10 3.80 -10.04 -4.57
N ARG A 11 2.87 -10.01 -3.61
CA ARG A 11 1.47 -9.65 -3.84
C ARG A 11 1.44 -8.33 -4.61
N LYS A 12 0.95 -8.38 -5.86
CA LYS A 12 0.73 -7.17 -6.65
C LYS A 12 -0.64 -6.63 -6.24
N TYR A 13 -0.63 -5.51 -5.54
CA TYR A 13 -1.83 -4.71 -5.35
C TYR A 13 -2.06 -3.90 -6.62
N ASP A 14 -3.25 -4.03 -7.17
CA ASP A 14 -3.77 -3.28 -8.31
C ASP A 14 -3.85 -1.78 -7.98
N ALA A 15 -3.84 -0.95 -9.03
CA ALA A 15 -3.86 0.49 -8.88
C ALA A 15 -5.16 0.98 -8.23
N SER A 16 -6.29 0.34 -8.53
CA SER A 16 -7.60 0.60 -7.92
C SER A 16 -7.56 0.41 -6.40
N PHE A 17 -7.02 -0.71 -5.93
CA PHE A 17 -6.91 -0.97 -4.49
C PHE A 17 -6.04 0.06 -3.77
N LYS A 18 -4.90 0.45 -4.36
CA LYS A 18 -4.06 1.51 -3.79
C LYS A 18 -4.81 2.85 -3.70
N ALA A 19 -5.54 3.21 -4.74
CA ALA A 19 -6.33 4.44 -4.77
C ALA A 19 -7.42 4.44 -3.69
N GLU A 20 -8.07 3.30 -3.43
CA GLU A 20 -9.07 3.16 -2.38
C GLU A 20 -8.46 3.35 -0.98
N VAL A 21 -7.33 2.70 -0.69
CA VAL A 21 -6.60 2.87 0.57
C VAL A 21 -6.21 4.33 0.80
N ILE A 22 -5.71 5.01 -0.24
CA ILE A 22 -5.35 6.42 -0.18
C ILE A 22 -6.59 7.31 0.02
N LYS A 23 -7.72 6.99 -0.62
CA LYS A 23 -8.99 7.70 -0.41
C LYS A 23 -9.47 7.58 1.05
N MET A 24 -9.37 6.41 1.66
CA MET A 24 -9.71 6.21 3.09
C MET A 24 -8.76 6.98 4.02
N LEU A 25 -7.49 7.10 3.65
CA LEU A 25 -6.55 7.91 4.40
C LEU A 25 -6.93 9.39 4.36
N TYR A 26 -7.30 9.91 3.18
CA TYR A 26 -7.79 11.28 3.03
C TYR A 26 -9.15 11.52 3.67
N SER A 27 -9.96 10.47 3.88
CA SER A 27 -11.20 10.58 4.66
C SER A 27 -10.96 10.67 6.17
N GLY A 28 -9.70 10.65 6.63
CA GLY A 28 -9.33 10.83 8.04
C GLY A 28 -9.15 9.54 8.84
N ARG A 29 -9.22 8.36 8.21
CA ARG A 29 -8.89 7.11 8.93
C ARG A 29 -7.38 7.02 9.16
N SER A 30 -7.00 6.41 10.29
CA SER A 30 -5.61 6.15 10.60
C SER A 30 -5.03 5.06 9.70
N ILE A 31 -3.70 5.10 9.51
CA ILE A 31 -2.98 4.08 8.71
C ILE A 31 -3.13 2.69 9.32
N SER A 32 -3.07 2.59 10.65
CA SER A 32 -3.23 1.33 11.38
C SER A 32 -4.61 0.73 11.17
N ASP A 33 -5.68 1.53 11.25
CA ASP A 33 -7.04 1.03 11.06
C ASP A 33 -7.25 0.51 9.64
N ILE A 34 -6.76 1.26 8.64
CA ILE A 34 -6.87 0.85 7.24
C ILE A 34 -6.08 -0.43 6.97
N ALA A 35 -4.86 -0.52 7.53
CA ALA A 35 -4.01 -1.70 7.39
C ALA A 35 -4.68 -2.95 7.97
N GLN A 36 -5.24 -2.83 9.18
CA GLN A 36 -5.98 -3.91 9.82
C GLN A 36 -7.26 -4.27 9.05
N SER A 37 -8.06 -3.29 8.63
CA SER A 37 -9.33 -3.55 7.93
C SER A 37 -9.12 -4.18 6.55
N MET A 38 -8.05 -3.78 5.85
CA MET A 38 -7.72 -4.27 4.51
C MET A 38 -6.80 -5.50 4.52
N GLY A 39 -6.31 -5.94 5.70
CA GLY A 39 -5.40 -7.07 5.84
C GLY A 39 -4.05 -6.85 5.16
N ILE A 40 -3.54 -5.62 5.16
CA ILE A 40 -2.26 -5.21 4.55
C ILE A 40 -1.30 -4.71 5.62
N GLY A 41 -0.01 -4.68 5.29
CA GLY A 41 1.00 -4.12 6.20
C GLY A 41 0.98 -2.59 6.20
N GLU A 42 1.05 -1.97 7.38
CA GLU A 42 1.12 -0.50 7.53
C GLU A 42 2.27 0.11 6.71
N ASN A 43 3.42 -0.58 6.65
CA ASN A 43 4.56 -0.15 5.85
C ASN A 43 4.24 0.03 4.36
N LEU A 44 3.28 -0.73 3.80
CA LEU A 44 2.82 -0.50 2.42
C LEU A 44 1.98 0.77 2.31
N VAL A 45 1.09 1.00 3.28
CA VAL A 45 0.23 2.19 3.30
C VAL A 45 1.08 3.46 3.41
N TYR A 46 2.12 3.46 4.27
CA TYR A 46 3.10 4.54 4.34
C TYR A 46 3.81 4.79 3.00
N GLN A 47 4.28 3.73 2.33
CA GLN A 47 4.92 3.86 1.02
C GLN A 47 3.99 4.44 -0.04
N TRP A 48 2.74 3.98 -0.08
CA TRP A 48 1.76 4.49 -1.03
C TRP A 48 1.39 5.94 -0.77
N LYS A 49 1.24 6.34 0.49
CA LYS A 49 1.04 7.74 0.86
C LYS A 49 2.17 8.62 0.34
N ASN A 50 3.42 8.21 0.57
CA ASN A 50 4.58 8.96 0.12
C ASN A 50 4.66 9.04 -1.40
N ALA A 51 4.36 7.93 -2.10
CA ALA A 51 4.32 7.91 -3.57
C ALA A 51 3.21 8.80 -4.13
N ASP A 52 2.01 8.80 -3.53
CA ASP A 52 0.89 9.69 -3.91
C ASP A 52 1.26 11.16 -3.67
N MET A 53 1.87 11.48 -2.52
CA MET A 53 2.34 12.84 -2.24
C MET A 53 3.42 13.30 -3.23
N ALA A 54 4.36 12.43 -3.59
CA ALA A 54 5.38 12.73 -4.59
C ALA A 54 4.76 12.95 -5.98
N ALA A 55 3.80 12.09 -6.38
CA ALA A 55 3.09 12.24 -7.64
C ALA A 55 2.30 13.55 -7.71
N ARG A 56 1.63 13.95 -6.62
CA ARG A 56 0.93 15.23 -6.52
C ARG A 56 1.88 16.43 -6.57
N GLN A 57 3.05 16.34 -5.95
CA GLN A 57 4.07 17.38 -5.99
C GLN A 57 4.68 17.55 -7.39
N MET A 58 4.83 16.46 -8.14
CA MET A 58 5.42 16.48 -9.48
C MET A 58 4.47 17.02 -10.56
N SER A 59 3.19 17.20 -10.24
CA SER A 59 2.16 17.80 -11.11
C SER A 59 2.08 19.33 -11.00
N ARG A 60 3.00 19.97 -10.26
CA ARG A 60 2.98 21.41 -9.98
C ARG A 60 3.90 22.20 -10.89
#